data_AF-A0A9N9EQB8-F1
#
_entry.id   AF-A0A9N9EQB8-F1
#
_cell.length_a   1.000
_cell.length_b   1.000
_cell.length_c   1.000
_cell.angle_alpha   90.00
_cell.angle_beta   90.00
_cell.angle_gamma   90.00
#
_symmetry.space_group_name_H-M   'P 1'
#
loop_
_entity.id
_entity.type
_entity.pdbx_description
1 polymer ?
#
loop_
_entity_poly.entity_id
_entity_poly.type
_entity_poly.pdbx_seq_one_letter_code
_entity_poly.pdbx_strand_id
1 'polypeptide(L)'
;MLSSIEELNGLRSTVGIKPVHNPFERIKNSLFLVNTFFGLEVPHPLPPLVQEIGPVMQDKYPLIIPKLSSFISSHSRILYISFNPNTFIRPETNLILLHSIIESIQNDLIDGVIWNLPSLSFNEDSISSTKITFSNGKTFS
;
A
#
# COMPACT_ATOMS: atom_id res chain seq x y z
N MET A 1 0.54 -23.57 -8.77
CA MET A 1 0.88 -23.90 -10.17
C MET A 1 -0.15 -23.19 -11.03
N LEU A 2 0.24 -22.15 -11.76
CA LEU A 2 -0.67 -21.45 -12.68
C LEU A 2 -0.80 -22.33 -13.92
N SER A 3 -1.99 -22.89 -14.18
CA SER A 3 -2.25 -23.62 -15.44
C SER A 3 -2.12 -22.64 -16.60
N SER A 4 -1.51 -23.08 -17.71
CA SER A 4 -1.42 -22.23 -18.90
C SER A 4 -2.82 -21.94 -19.46
N ILE A 5 -3.00 -20.81 -20.16
CA ILE A 5 -4.28 -20.46 -20.80
C ILE A 5 -4.72 -21.56 -21.78
N GLU A 6 -3.76 -22.24 -22.39
CA GLU A 6 -4.00 -23.35 -23.32
C GLU A 6 -4.55 -24.59 -22.63
N GLU A 7 -3.98 -24.99 -21.48
CA GLU A 7 -4.51 -26.09 -20.66
C GLU A 7 -5.96 -25.82 -20.23
N LEU A 8 -6.23 -24.59 -19.78
CA LEU A 8 -7.57 -24.19 -19.37
C LEU A 8 -8.56 -24.17 -20.54
N ASN A 9 -8.11 -23.77 -21.73
CA ASN A 9 -8.92 -23.83 -22.95
C ASN A 9 -9.17 -25.28 -23.41
N GLY A 10 -8.22 -26.18 -23.21
CA GLY A 10 -8.40 -27.63 -23.40
C GLY A 10 -9.50 -28.17 -22.48
N LEU A 11 -9.50 -27.79 -21.20
CA LEU A 11 -10.57 -28.18 -20.27
C LEU A 11 -11.93 -27.57 -20.61
N ARG A 12 -11.97 -26.34 -21.13
CA ARG A 12 -13.23 -25.69 -21.54
C ARG A 12 -13.88 -26.41 -22.71
N SER A 13 -13.08 -26.89 -23.67
CA SER A 13 -13.62 -27.57 -24.85
C SER A 13 -14.30 -28.91 -24.50
N THR A 14 -13.82 -29.63 -23.47
CA THR A 14 -14.44 -30.89 -23.02
C THR A 14 -15.86 -30.71 -22.49
N VAL A 15 -16.21 -29.51 -22.02
CA VAL A 15 -17.55 -29.15 -21.54
C VAL A 15 -18.30 -28.22 -22.51
N GLY A 16 -17.84 -28.09 -23.76
CA GLY A 16 -18.49 -27.30 -24.81
C GLY A 16 -18.35 -25.77 -24.65
N ILE A 17 -17.45 -25.29 -23.79
CA ILE A 17 -17.18 -23.86 -23.62
C ILE A 17 -16.14 -23.43 -24.66
N LYS A 18 -16.43 -22.33 -25.37
CA LYS A 18 -15.50 -21.76 -26.36
C LYS A 18 -14.17 -21.35 -25.69
N PRO A 19 -13.03 -21.60 -26.36
CA PRO A 19 -11.74 -21.14 -25.86
C PRO A 19 -11.71 -19.61 -25.79
N VAL A 20 -10.91 -19.08 -24.87
CA VAL A 20 -10.70 -17.64 -24.70
C VAL A 20 -9.22 -17.36 -24.84
N HIS A 21 -8.90 -16.53 -25.83
CA HIS A 21 -7.53 -16.15 -26.16
C HIS A 21 -7.15 -14.82 -25.52
N ASN A 22 -8.15 -13.97 -25.25
CA ASN A 22 -7.97 -12.71 -24.56
C ASN A 22 -8.93 -12.65 -23.35
N PRO A 23 -8.43 -12.52 -22.11
CA PRO A 23 -9.29 -12.45 -20.92
C PRO A 23 -10.31 -11.30 -20.98
N PHE A 24 -10.01 -10.23 -21.73
CA PHE A 24 -10.91 -9.09 -21.93
C PHE A 24 -12.15 -9.41 -22.78
N GLU A 25 -12.14 -10.48 -23.60
CA GLU A 25 -13.32 -10.89 -24.38
C GLU A 25 -14.51 -11.25 -23.49
N ARG A 26 -14.24 -11.84 -22.32
CA ARG A 26 -15.29 -12.23 -21.37
C ARG A 26 -15.93 -11.06 -20.66
N ILE A 27 -15.24 -9.92 -20.60
CA ILE A 27 -15.70 -8.73 -19.87
C ILE A 27 -16.08 -7.57 -20.80
N LYS A 28 -16.05 -7.78 -22.12
CA LYS A 28 -16.32 -6.75 -23.14
C LYS A 28 -17.67 -6.04 -22.96
N ASN A 29 -18.69 -6.77 -22.52
CA ASN A 29 -20.06 -6.25 -22.32
C ASN A 29 -20.47 -6.25 -20.85
N SER A 30 -19.50 -6.26 -19.93
CA SER A 30 -19.77 -6.25 -18.49
C SER A 30 -19.92 -4.83 -17.99
N LEU A 31 -20.76 -4.65 -16.96
CA LEU A 31 -20.74 -3.44 -16.14
C LEU A 31 -19.47 -3.43 -15.28
N PHE A 32 -18.68 -2.37 -15.38
CA PHE A 32 -17.51 -2.13 -14.55
C PHE A 32 -17.89 -1.16 -13.44
N LEU A 33 -17.71 -1.60 -12.21
CA LEU A 33 -17.86 -0.77 -11.02
C LEU A 33 -16.47 -0.35 -10.54
N VAL A 34 -16.20 0.95 -10.54
CA VAL A 34 -14.89 1.50 -10.20
C VAL A 34 -15.00 2.20 -8.86
N ASN A 35 -14.13 1.85 -7.91
CA ASN A 35 -14.09 2.47 -6.60
C ASN A 35 -13.34 3.83 -6.66
N THR A 36 -13.97 4.79 -7.35
CA THR A 36 -13.55 6.19 -7.44
C THR A 36 -14.79 7.09 -7.56
N PHE A 37 -14.62 8.40 -7.58
CA PHE A 37 -15.72 9.35 -7.74
C PHE A 37 -15.26 10.64 -8.44
N PHE A 38 -16.21 11.33 -9.06
CA PHE A 38 -15.97 12.60 -9.73
C PHE A 38 -15.37 13.66 -8.80
N GLY A 39 -14.26 14.26 -9.24
CA GLY A 39 -13.51 15.25 -8.48
C GLY A 39 -12.31 14.68 -7.72
N LEU A 40 -12.18 13.34 -7.61
CA LEU A 40 -10.93 12.70 -7.20
C LEU A 40 -9.97 12.51 -8.38
N GLU A 41 -10.51 12.00 -9.50
CA GLU A 41 -9.74 11.70 -10.71
C GLU A 41 -9.80 12.83 -11.74
N VAL A 42 -8.85 12.80 -12.68
CA VAL A 42 -8.87 13.71 -13.84
C VAL A 42 -10.15 13.45 -14.66
N PRO A 43 -10.92 14.49 -15.02
CA PRO A 43 -12.14 14.31 -15.78
C PRO A 43 -11.89 13.61 -17.13
N HIS A 44 -12.66 12.57 -17.40
CA HIS A 44 -12.62 11.85 -18.66
C HIS A 44 -14.01 11.35 -19.06
N PRO A 45 -14.28 11.13 -20.36
CA PRO A 45 -15.52 10.48 -20.77
C PRO A 45 -15.57 9.05 -20.23
N LEU A 46 -16.74 8.64 -19.73
CA LEU A 46 -17.00 7.28 -19.26
C LEU A 46 -17.75 6.47 -20.33
N PRO A 47 -17.33 5.23 -20.63
CA PRO A 47 -18.17 4.31 -21.39
C PRO A 47 -19.50 4.06 -20.67
N PRO A 48 -20.59 3.74 -21.39
CA PRO A 48 -21.92 3.55 -20.80
C PRO A 48 -21.99 2.38 -19.81
N LEU A 49 -21.02 1.46 -19.87
CA LEU A 49 -20.92 0.30 -18.97
C LEU A 49 -19.86 0.49 -17.88
N VAL A 50 -19.46 1.73 -17.59
CA VAL A 50 -18.57 2.06 -16.47
C VAL A 50 -19.31 2.96 -15.50
N GLN A 51 -19.33 2.57 -14.23
CA GLN A 51 -19.92 3.35 -13.16
C GLN A 51 -18.92 3.53 -12.03
N GLU A 52 -18.66 4.78 -11.68
CA GLU A 52 -17.94 5.16 -10.49
C GLU A 52 -18.85 5.03 -9.26
N ILE A 53 -18.42 4.25 -8.27
CA ILE A 53 -19.21 3.91 -7.07
C ILE A 53 -18.47 4.20 -5.76
N GLY A 54 -17.38 4.95 -5.85
CA GLY A 54 -16.52 5.24 -4.71
C GLY A 54 -17.02 6.39 -3.82
N PRO A 55 -16.41 6.54 -2.63
CA PRO A 55 -15.49 5.60 -2.01
C PRO A 55 -16.23 4.42 -1.35
N VAL A 56 -15.97 3.19 -1.81
CA VAL A 56 -16.38 1.95 -1.17
C VAL A 56 -15.39 1.66 -0.05
N MET A 57 -15.82 1.92 1.18
CA MET A 57 -15.04 1.73 2.41
C MET A 57 -15.92 1.08 3.48
N GLN A 58 -15.32 0.76 4.64
CA GLN A 58 -16.08 0.21 5.76
C GLN A 58 -17.00 1.29 6.36
N ASP A 59 -18.28 0.95 6.60
CA ASP A 59 -19.22 1.86 7.27
C ASP A 59 -18.79 2.17 8.71
N LYS A 60 -18.09 1.24 9.34
CA LYS A 60 -17.62 1.33 10.72
C LYS A 60 -16.22 0.75 10.82
N TYR A 61 -15.35 1.48 11.52
CA TYR A 61 -14.01 1.02 11.88
C TYR A 61 -13.99 0.51 13.32
N PRO A 62 -13.15 -0.48 13.65
CA PRO A 62 -12.92 -0.88 15.03
C PRO A 62 -12.49 0.29 15.91
N LEU A 63 -12.87 0.26 17.19
CA LEU A 63 -12.42 1.27 18.14
C LEU A 63 -10.90 1.22 18.28
N ILE A 64 -10.28 2.39 18.34
CA ILE A 64 -8.85 2.53 18.62
C ILE A 64 -8.55 1.96 20.00
N ILE A 65 -7.49 1.16 20.10
CA ILE A 65 -7.02 0.58 21.37
C ILE A 65 -6.67 1.73 22.33
N PRO A 66 -7.02 1.67 23.63
CA PRO A 66 -6.82 2.78 24.56
C PRO A 66 -5.39 3.35 24.57
N LYS A 67 -4.37 2.49 24.47
CA LYS A 67 -2.97 2.90 24.38
C LYS A 67 -2.71 3.84 23.18
N LEU A 68 -3.24 3.50 22.02
CA LEU A 68 -3.08 4.30 20.80
C LEU A 68 -3.92 5.57 20.88
N SER A 69 -5.11 5.51 21.49
CA SER A 69 -5.95 6.69 21.72
C SER A 69 -5.24 7.70 22.64
N SER A 70 -4.63 7.24 23.73
CA SER A 70 -3.85 8.08 24.64
C SER A 70 -2.65 8.70 23.94
N PHE A 71 -1.92 7.91 23.13
CA PHE A 71 -0.80 8.42 22.33
C PHE A 71 -1.25 9.49 21.33
N ILE A 72 -2.36 9.26 20.61
CA ILE A 72 -2.88 10.23 19.65
C ILE A 72 -3.34 11.50 20.36
N SER A 73 -3.93 11.38 21.54
CA SER A 73 -4.42 12.53 22.31
C SER A 73 -3.31 13.35 22.95
N SER A 74 -2.11 12.77 23.16
CA SER A 74 -0.98 13.47 23.81
C SER A 74 -0.05 14.18 22.82
N HIS A 75 -0.25 14.03 21.51
CA HIS A 75 0.61 14.56 20.46
C HIS A 75 -0.22 15.36 19.45
N SER A 76 0.29 16.49 18.98
CA SER A 76 -0.43 17.38 18.06
C SER A 76 -0.07 17.14 16.59
N ARG A 77 1.09 16.53 16.32
CA ARG A 77 1.69 16.40 14.97
C ARG A 77 2.26 15.00 14.81
N ILE A 78 1.38 14.06 14.49
CA ILE A 78 1.71 12.65 14.39
C ILE A 78 1.96 12.25 12.94
N LEU A 79 3.10 11.60 12.69
CA LEU A 79 3.36 10.92 11.42
C LEU A 79 2.88 9.47 11.50
N TYR A 80 1.91 9.11 10.65
CA TYR A 80 1.47 7.73 10.48
C TYR A 80 2.14 7.11 9.25
N ILE A 81 2.82 5.98 9.44
CA ILE A 81 3.51 5.25 8.38
C ILE A 81 2.98 3.83 8.35
N SER A 82 2.36 3.43 7.25
CA SER A 82 1.98 2.05 6.98
C SER A 82 2.15 1.72 5.52
N PHE A 83 2.74 0.56 5.26
CA PHE A 83 2.89 0.01 3.92
C PHE A 83 1.86 -1.10 3.70
N ASN A 84 1.67 -1.48 2.43
CA ASN A 84 0.86 -2.65 2.11
C ASN A 84 1.52 -3.89 2.76
N PRO A 85 0.76 -4.84 3.34
CA PRO A 85 1.32 -6.07 3.92
C PRO A 85 2.30 -6.82 3.01
N ASN A 86 2.16 -6.70 1.69
CA ASN A 86 3.04 -7.34 0.71
C ASN A 86 4.19 -6.45 0.21
N THR A 87 4.41 -5.29 0.81
CA THR A 87 5.51 -4.40 0.45
C THR A 87 6.80 -4.89 1.11
N PHE A 88 7.80 -5.20 0.28
CA PHE A 88 9.17 -5.41 0.74
C PHE A 88 9.93 -4.08 0.76
N ILE A 89 10.55 -3.77 1.91
CA ILE A 89 11.37 -2.57 2.08
C ILE A 89 12.79 -3.01 2.38
N ARG A 90 13.74 -2.48 1.61
CA ARG A 90 15.15 -2.76 1.82
C ARG A 90 15.63 -2.21 3.18
N PRO A 91 16.54 -2.91 3.88
CA PRO A 91 17.06 -2.44 5.17
C PRO A 91 17.61 -1.00 5.15
N GLU A 92 18.30 -0.62 4.07
CA GLU A 92 18.88 0.73 3.93
C GLU A 92 17.79 1.80 3.82
N THR A 93 16.66 1.48 3.17
CA THR A 93 15.50 2.37 3.12
C THR A 93 14.86 2.55 4.50
N ASN A 94 14.79 1.49 5.31
CA ASN A 94 14.30 1.61 6.69
C ASN A 94 15.19 2.51 7.55
N LEU A 95 16.51 2.43 7.39
CA LEU A 95 17.45 3.32 8.09
C LEU A 95 17.26 4.78 7.69
N ILE A 96 17.08 5.05 6.40
CA ILE A 96 16.81 6.40 5.89
C ILE A 96 15.50 6.94 6.49
N LEU A 97 14.44 6.13 6.52
CA LEU A 97 13.15 6.52 7.11
C LEU A 97 13.30 6.81 8.61
N LEU A 98 13.96 5.92 9.36
CA LEU A 98 14.19 6.09 10.80
C LEU A 98 15.00 7.36 11.10
N HIS A 99 16.05 7.60 10.33
CA HIS A 99 16.87 8.80 10.46
C HIS A 99 16.06 10.08 10.16
N SER A 100 15.25 10.06 9.10
CA SER A 100 14.38 11.19 8.73
C SER A 100 13.32 11.47 9.80
N ILE A 101 12.78 10.43 10.44
CA ILE A 101 11.85 10.55 11.57
C ILE A 101 12.52 11.24 12.76
N ILE A 102 13.72 10.78 13.15
CA ILE A 102 14.47 11.37 14.26
C ILE A 102 14.76 12.85 13.99
N GLU A 103 15.22 13.16 12.77
CA GLU A 103 15.49 14.53 12.36
C GLU A 103 14.23 15.41 12.40
N SER A 104 13.08 14.88 11.96
CA SER A 104 11.81 15.59 11.99
C SER A 104 11.33 15.89 13.41
N ILE A 105 11.60 14.99 14.36
CA ILE A 105 11.33 15.23 15.79
C ILE A 105 12.28 16.30 16.35
N GLN A 106 13.59 16.20 16.04
CA GLN A 106 14.60 17.15 16.51
C GLN A 106 14.37 18.59 16.02
N ASN A 107 13.78 18.73 14.83
CA ASN A 107 13.42 20.01 14.24
C ASN A 107 12.00 20.48 14.61
N ASP A 108 11.37 19.84 15.60
CA ASP A 108 10.01 20.15 16.05
C ASP A 108 8.98 20.17 14.91
N LEU A 109 9.12 19.33 13.87
CA LEU A 109 8.14 19.23 12.78
C LEU A 109 7.00 18.28 13.14
N ILE A 110 7.35 17.19 13.82
CA ILE A 110 6.43 16.18 14.35
C ILE A 110 6.78 15.94 15.82
N ASP A 111 5.79 15.56 16.62
CA ASP A 111 5.98 15.24 18.04
C ASP A 111 5.68 13.76 18.36
N GLY A 112 5.11 13.02 17.41
CA GLY A 112 4.88 11.58 17.55
C GLY A 112 4.93 10.82 16.22
N VAL A 113 5.25 9.53 16.27
CA VAL A 113 5.22 8.63 15.10
C VAL A 113 4.51 7.33 15.44
N ILE A 114 3.62 6.91 14.56
CA ILE A 114 3.00 5.58 14.55
C ILE A 114 3.47 4.88 13.28
N TRP A 115 4.36 3.91 13.40
CA TRP A 115 4.91 3.18 12.26
C TRP A 115 4.56 1.70 12.34
N ASN A 116 3.76 1.24 11.38
CA ASN A 116 3.51 -0.17 11.14
C ASN A 116 4.64 -0.76 10.27
N LEU A 117 5.57 -1.48 10.89
CA LEU A 117 6.66 -2.16 10.20
C LEU A 117 6.14 -3.47 9.60
N PRO A 118 6.24 -3.69 8.27
CA PRO A 118 6.04 -5.02 7.70
C PRO A 118 7.04 -5.98 8.34
N SER A 119 6.68 -7.27 8.47
CA SER A 119 7.54 -8.28 9.09
C SER A 119 8.94 -8.22 8.45
N LEU A 120 9.91 -7.74 9.22
CA LEU A 120 11.29 -7.67 8.80
C LEU A 120 11.75 -9.11 8.67
N SER A 121 11.94 -9.60 7.44
CA SER A 121 12.78 -10.77 7.23
C SER A 121 14.20 -10.32 7.53
N PHE A 122 14.57 -10.31 8.80
CA PHE A 122 15.96 -10.21 9.21
C PHE A 122 16.63 -11.51 8.79
N ASN A 123 17.03 -11.60 7.52
CA ASN A 123 18.28 -12.32 7.27
C ASN A 123 19.33 -11.47 7.97
N GLU A 124 20.04 -12.05 8.93
CA GLU A 124 21.11 -11.42 9.71
C GLU A 124 22.35 -11.11 8.85
N ASP A 125 22.15 -10.55 7.66
CA ASP A 125 23.22 -9.91 6.94
C ASP A 125 23.48 -8.60 7.67
N SER A 126 24.68 -8.50 8.23
CA SER A 126 25.13 -7.33 8.97
C SER A 126 24.79 -6.07 8.17
N ILE A 127 24.04 -5.18 8.79
CA ILE A 127 23.80 -3.84 8.25
C ILE A 127 25.18 -3.24 8.06
N SER A 128 25.66 -3.25 6.81
CA SER A 128 26.90 -2.56 6.44
C SER A 128 26.73 -1.14 6.93
N SER A 129 27.69 -0.68 7.72
CA SER A 129 27.73 0.59 8.45
C SER A 129 27.57 1.77 7.49
N THR A 130 26.34 1.98 7.06
CA THR A 130 25.97 3.07 6.17
C THR A 130 25.96 4.30 7.07
N LYS A 131 27.05 5.08 7.00
CA LYS A 131 27.11 6.39 7.64
C LYS A 131 26.06 7.26 6.98
N ILE A 132 24.93 7.43 7.64
CA ILE A 132 23.90 8.39 7.24
C ILE A 132 24.17 9.68 8.03
N THR A 133 24.24 10.79 7.29
CA THR A 133 24.49 12.12 7.83
C THR A 133 23.17 12.90 7.88
N PHE A 134 22.88 13.53 9.02
CA PHE A 134 21.79 14.49 9.20
C PHE A 134 21.92 15.67 8.26
N SER A 135 20.81 16.32 7.95
CA SER A 135 20.85 17.60 7.23
C SER A 135 21.73 18.66 7.92
N ASN A 136 21.87 18.54 9.25
CA ASN A 136 22.73 19.39 10.08
C ASN A 136 24.22 18.96 10.11
N GLY A 137 24.62 17.95 9.33
CA GLY A 137 25.99 17.46 9.23
C GLY A 137 26.43 16.50 10.35
N LYS A 138 25.58 16.21 11.34
CA LYS A 138 25.89 15.21 12.38
C LYS A 138 25.73 13.79 11.84
N THR A 139 26.46 12.82 12.41
CA THR A 139 26.29 11.39 12.10
C THR A 139 25.96 10.65 13.39
N PHE A 140 25.00 9.72 13.35
CA PHE A 140 24.91 8.70 14.41
C PHE A 140 25.94 7.61 14.12
N SER A 141 26.80 7.34 15.11
CA SER A 141 27.70 6.19 15.17
C SER A 141 27.04 5.02 15.86
#